data_AF-U9SQY3-F1
#
_entry.id   AF-U9SQY3-F1
#
_cell.length_a   1.000
_cell.length_b   1.000
_cell.length_c   1.000
_cell.angle_alpha   90.00
_cell.angle_beta   90.00
_cell.angle_gamma   90.00
#
_symmetry.space_group_name_H-M   'P 1'
#
loop_
_entity.id
_entity.type
_entity.pdbx_description
1 polymer ?
#
loop_
_entity_poly.entity_id
_entity_poly.type
_entity_poly.pdbx_seq_one_letter_code
_entity_poly.pdbx_strand_id
1 'polypeptide(L)'
;MKQSLTFAVILLAMLSMINAFPLHKRKTEFSDCEGLHLDVKSMTPDPIQAGKNATFTISGDFTTHPLTSEFKQYIAIGEGFAYIATYDQDICSDSSVSSSDIPKCPVTDYNTTMTIQVPDYLDSSYVLLVFIWDGNYTSKGPEWLACARAFVGQ
;
A
#
# COMPACT_ATOMS: atom_id res chain seq x y z
N MET A 1 1.85 -22.41 53.39
CA MET A 1 2.64 -21.35 52.72
C MET A 1 3.43 -21.83 51.49
N LYS A 2 4.01 -23.04 51.46
CA LYS A 2 4.86 -23.50 50.33
C LYS A 2 4.11 -23.67 48.99
N GLN A 3 2.86 -24.17 48.99
CA GLN A 3 2.07 -24.38 47.75
C GLN A 3 1.58 -23.10 47.08
N SER A 4 1.21 -22.08 47.88
CA SER A 4 0.70 -20.80 47.35
C SER A 4 1.77 -20.02 46.59
N LEU A 5 3.02 -20.12 47.04
CA LEU A 5 4.18 -19.49 46.41
C LEU A 5 4.53 -20.15 45.08
N THR A 6 4.44 -21.48 44.98
CA THR A 6 4.66 -22.20 43.70
C THR A 6 3.61 -21.83 42.65
N PHE A 7 2.35 -21.69 43.07
CA PHE A 7 1.27 -21.31 42.16
C PHE A 7 1.44 -19.90 41.61
N ALA A 8 1.84 -18.95 42.47
CA ALA A 8 2.11 -17.58 42.07
C ALA A 8 3.25 -17.50 41.04
N VAL A 9 4.33 -18.27 41.23
CA VAL A 9 5.47 -18.29 40.30
C VAL A 9 5.10 -18.89 38.95
N ILE A 10 4.30 -19.97 38.92
CA ILE A 10 3.82 -20.56 37.67
C ILE A 10 2.90 -19.60 36.92
N LEU A 11 1.99 -18.91 37.61
CA LEU A 11 1.12 -17.91 36.99
C LEU A 11 1.94 -16.75 36.41
N LEU A 12 2.92 -16.24 37.15
CA LEU A 12 3.79 -15.16 36.70
C LEU A 12 4.64 -15.57 35.49
N ALA A 13 5.13 -16.80 35.47
CA ALA A 13 5.87 -17.36 34.34
C ALA A 13 4.97 -17.49 33.10
N MET A 14 3.73 -17.98 33.25
CA MET A 14 2.80 -18.05 32.14
C MET A 14 2.42 -16.66 31.63
N LEU A 15 2.09 -15.69 32.50
CA LEU A 15 1.82 -14.30 32.10
C LEU A 15 3.01 -13.62 31.41
N SER A 16 4.23 -13.88 31.87
CA SER A 16 5.47 -13.38 31.24
C SER A 16 5.64 -13.90 29.81
N MET A 17 5.34 -15.18 29.57
CA MET A 17 5.43 -15.77 28.23
C MET A 17 4.39 -15.22 27.24
N ILE A 18 3.19 -14.82 27.71
CA ILE A 18 2.18 -14.18 26.84
C ILE A 18 2.59 -12.75 26.49
N ASN A 19 3.27 -12.05 27.41
CA ASN A 19 3.68 -10.66 27.21
C ASN A 19 5.06 -10.51 26.52
N ALA A 20 5.74 -11.62 26.24
CA ALA A 20 7.05 -11.65 25.58
C ALA A 20 6.97 -11.88 24.06
N PHE A 21 5.78 -12.04 23.47
CA PHE A 21 5.66 -11.92 22.02
C PHE A 21 5.93 -10.47 21.63
N PRO A 22 6.96 -10.19 20.81
CA PRO A 22 7.21 -8.83 20.36
C PRO A 22 6.03 -8.41 19.51
N LEU A 23 5.15 -7.61 20.11
CA LEU A 23 4.04 -6.91 19.46
C LEU A 23 4.60 -5.76 18.59
N HIS A 24 5.70 -6.01 17.90
CA HIS A 24 6.22 -5.14 16.86
C HIS A 24 5.26 -5.31 15.69
N LYS A 25 4.21 -4.49 15.70
CA LYS A 25 3.36 -4.26 14.55
C LYS A 25 4.31 -3.91 13.41
N ARG A 26 4.54 -4.86 12.49
CA ARG A 26 5.48 -4.67 11.40
C ARG A 26 4.92 -3.55 10.54
N LYS A 27 5.64 -2.43 10.49
CA LYS A 27 5.39 -1.37 9.53
C LYS A 27 5.67 -1.94 8.15
N THR A 28 4.75 -1.78 7.22
CA THR A 28 4.98 -2.19 5.83
C THR A 28 6.01 -1.26 5.21
N GLU A 29 7.09 -1.83 4.67
CA GLU A 29 8.15 -1.09 3.99
C GLU A 29 7.99 -1.21 2.48
N PHE A 30 7.89 -0.06 1.82
CA PHE A 30 7.86 0.04 0.36
C PHE A 30 9.26 0.24 -0.18
N SER A 31 9.57 -0.48 -1.24
CA SER A 31 10.79 -0.36 -2.03
C SER A 31 10.43 0.08 -3.44
N ASP A 32 11.37 0.75 -4.10
CA ASP A 32 11.22 1.08 -5.50
C ASP A 32 11.12 -0.17 -6.37
N CYS A 33 10.46 0.00 -7.51
CA CYS A 33 10.52 -0.91 -8.64
C CYS A 33 11.12 -0.17 -9.86
N GLU A 34 11.05 -0.77 -11.05
CA GLU A 34 11.50 -0.09 -12.28
C GLU A 34 10.64 1.16 -12.57
N GLY A 35 11.23 2.24 -13.10
CA GLY A 35 10.51 3.48 -13.42
C GLY A 35 10.92 4.66 -12.53
N LEU A 36 10.06 5.69 -12.47
CA LEU A 36 10.22 6.83 -11.59
C LEU A 36 9.89 6.47 -10.13
N HIS A 37 10.49 7.20 -9.19
CA HIS A 37 10.24 7.00 -7.77
C HIS A 37 8.80 7.41 -7.40
N LEU A 38 8.13 6.55 -6.64
CA LEU A 38 6.83 6.80 -6.05
C LEU A 38 6.91 6.49 -4.56
N ASP A 39 6.45 7.39 -3.70
CA ASP A 39 6.53 7.24 -2.25
C ASP A 39 5.14 6.96 -1.66
N VAL A 40 5.02 5.85 -0.93
CA VAL A 40 3.85 5.54 -0.11
C VAL A 40 4.12 6.05 1.30
N LYS A 41 3.78 7.32 1.53
CA LYS A 41 4.01 8.04 2.80
C LYS A 41 3.37 7.34 4.01
N SER A 42 2.17 6.80 3.82
CA SER A 42 1.46 6.07 4.86
C SER A 42 0.40 5.14 4.29
N MET A 43 0.09 4.09 5.05
CA MET A 43 -0.99 3.15 4.78
C MET A 43 -1.77 2.94 6.08
N THR A 44 -3.10 2.89 6.03
CA THR A 44 -3.94 2.68 7.22
C THR A 44 -5.15 1.79 6.89
N PRO A 45 -5.34 0.65 7.57
CA PRO A 45 -4.46 0.08 8.58
C PRO A 45 -3.13 -0.44 7.98
N ASP A 46 -2.09 -0.50 8.80
CA ASP A 46 -0.80 -1.11 8.47
C ASP A 46 -0.48 -2.24 9.46
N PRO A 47 -0.35 -3.50 9.03
CA PRO A 47 -0.67 -3.99 7.67
C PRO A 47 -2.17 -3.87 7.33
N ILE A 48 -2.52 -3.97 6.04
CA ILE A 48 -3.92 -3.97 5.58
C ILE A 48 -4.67 -5.17 6.15
N GLN A 49 -6.00 -5.08 6.19
CA GLN A 49 -6.85 -6.11 6.81
C GLN A 49 -7.93 -6.54 5.83
N ALA A 50 -8.12 -7.85 5.72
CA ALA A 50 -9.14 -8.45 4.87
C ALA A 50 -10.54 -7.88 5.17
N GLY A 51 -11.30 -7.59 4.12
CA GLY A 51 -12.67 -7.09 4.20
C GLY A 51 -12.81 -5.67 4.77
N LYS A 52 -11.72 -4.94 4.97
CA LYS A 52 -11.73 -3.56 5.49
C LYS A 52 -11.21 -2.58 4.45
N ASN A 53 -11.60 -1.32 4.60
CA ASN A 53 -10.98 -0.23 3.86
C ASN A 53 -9.51 -0.07 4.27
N ALA A 54 -8.66 0.16 3.28
CA ALA A 54 -7.29 0.58 3.46
C ALA A 54 -7.06 1.90 2.69
N THR A 55 -6.52 2.90 3.37
CA THR A 55 -6.19 4.21 2.80
C THR A 55 -4.68 4.35 2.65
N PHE A 56 -4.25 4.77 1.47
CA PHE A 56 -2.86 4.98 1.09
C PHE A 56 -2.65 6.47 0.82
N THR A 57 -1.59 7.04 1.38
CA THR A 57 -1.13 8.39 1.04
C THR A 57 0.09 8.24 0.15
N ILE A 58 0.01 8.74 -1.08
CA ILE A 58 0.96 8.47 -2.16
C ILE A 58 1.46 9.81 -2.68
N SER A 59 2.75 9.91 -2.97
CA SER A 59 3.33 11.10 -3.57
C SER A 59 4.46 10.77 -4.54
N GLY A 60 4.74 11.67 -5.48
CA GLY A 60 5.88 11.56 -6.38
C GLY A 60 6.18 12.88 -7.09
N ASP A 61 7.42 13.01 -7.57
CA ASP A 61 7.88 14.15 -8.38
C ASP A 61 7.95 13.74 -9.86
N PHE A 62 7.09 14.37 -10.64
CA PHE A 62 6.90 14.15 -12.07
C PHE A 62 7.29 15.38 -12.90
N THR A 63 8.16 16.25 -12.37
CA THR A 63 8.62 17.46 -13.09
C THR A 63 9.24 17.14 -14.45
N THR A 64 9.93 16.01 -14.58
CA THR A 64 10.56 15.58 -15.85
C THR A 64 9.62 14.83 -16.80
N HIS A 65 8.54 14.24 -16.27
CA HIS A 65 7.55 13.46 -17.02
C HIS A 65 6.16 13.76 -16.46
N PRO A 66 5.58 14.93 -16.79
CA PRO A 66 4.33 15.38 -16.19
C PRO A 66 3.17 14.41 -16.46
N LEU A 67 2.34 14.18 -15.45
CA LEU A 67 1.18 13.30 -15.52
C LEU A 67 0.05 13.98 -16.27
N THR A 68 -0.41 13.36 -17.35
CA THR A 68 -1.53 13.75 -18.19
C THR A 68 -2.79 12.94 -17.83
N SER A 69 -3.91 13.24 -18.48
CA SER A 69 -5.20 12.58 -18.25
C SER A 69 -5.24 11.11 -18.68
N GLU A 70 -4.22 10.64 -19.40
CA GLU A 70 -4.09 9.23 -19.79
C GLU A 70 -3.54 8.36 -18.65
N PHE A 71 -2.82 8.95 -17.68
CA PHE A 71 -2.27 8.22 -16.55
C PHE A 71 -3.30 8.04 -15.43
N LYS A 72 -3.26 6.85 -14.83
CA LYS A 72 -4.05 6.48 -13.66
C LYS A 72 -3.16 6.01 -12.52
N GLN A 73 -3.63 6.22 -11.30
CA GLN A 73 -3.05 5.64 -10.09
C GLN A 73 -3.67 4.30 -9.84
N TYR A 74 -2.84 3.27 -9.69
CA TYR A 74 -3.27 1.92 -9.36
C TYR A 74 -2.75 1.47 -8.00
N ILE A 75 -3.54 0.64 -7.34
CA ILE A 75 -3.10 -0.21 -6.23
C ILE A 75 -3.49 -1.64 -6.57
N ALA A 76 -2.53 -2.56 -6.55
CA ALA A 76 -2.76 -3.98 -6.72
C ALA A 76 -2.31 -4.76 -5.49
N ILE A 77 -3.06 -5.81 -5.19
CA ILE A 77 -2.75 -6.80 -4.16
C ILE A 77 -2.48 -8.11 -4.89
N GLY A 78 -1.31 -8.70 -4.65
CA GLY A 78 -0.89 -9.96 -5.26
C GLY A 78 -0.61 -11.04 -4.23
N GLU A 79 -0.88 -12.29 -4.64
CA GLU A 79 -0.52 -13.50 -3.91
C GLU A 79 0.35 -14.36 -4.85
N GLY A 80 1.61 -14.59 -4.47
CA GLY A 80 2.59 -15.21 -5.37
C GLY A 80 2.85 -14.39 -6.63
N PHE A 81 2.49 -14.93 -7.80
CA PHE A 81 2.69 -14.29 -9.12
C PHE A 81 1.39 -13.73 -9.72
N ALA A 82 0.27 -13.78 -9.01
CA ALA A 82 -1.04 -13.34 -9.52
C ALA A 82 -1.58 -12.16 -8.71
N TYR A 83 -2.18 -11.19 -9.39
CA TYR A 83 -2.99 -10.17 -8.73
C TYR A 83 -4.35 -10.74 -8.35
N ILE A 84 -4.73 -10.57 -7.08
CA ILE A 84 -6.03 -10.96 -6.56
C ILE A 84 -7.02 -9.79 -6.56
N ALA A 85 -6.51 -8.56 -6.57
CA ALA A 85 -7.31 -7.35 -6.68
C ALA A 85 -6.48 -6.21 -7.30
N THR A 86 -7.15 -5.35 -8.06
CA THR A 86 -6.58 -4.14 -8.65
C THR A 86 -7.63 -3.04 -8.58
N TYR A 87 -7.19 -1.85 -8.18
CA TYR A 87 -8.01 -0.66 -8.03
C TYR A 87 -7.34 0.47 -8.78
N ASP A 88 -8.12 1.37 -9.36
CA ASP A 88 -7.62 2.55 -10.06
C ASP A 88 -8.40 3.82 -9.71
N GLN A 89 -7.75 4.96 -9.89
CA GLN A 89 -8.38 6.27 -9.89
C GLN A 89 -7.69 7.20 -10.90
N ASP A 90 -8.45 8.14 -11.45
CA ASP A 90 -7.92 9.17 -12.33
C ASP A 90 -7.02 10.13 -11.53
N ILE A 91 -5.87 10.50 -12.11
CA ILE A 91 -4.91 11.41 -11.47
C ILE A 91 -5.32 12.87 -11.66
N CYS A 92 -5.72 13.23 -12.88
CA CYS A 92 -6.11 14.57 -13.26
C CYS A 92 -7.09 14.52 -14.43
N SER A 93 -7.76 15.64 -14.73
CA SER A 93 -8.68 15.75 -15.86
C SER A 93 -8.35 16.95 -16.76
N ASP A 94 -8.57 16.79 -18.06
CA ASP A 94 -8.56 17.89 -19.05
C ASP A 94 -9.90 18.65 -19.10
N SER A 95 -10.91 18.17 -18.37
CA SER A 95 -12.24 18.77 -18.35
C SER A 95 -12.18 20.23 -17.90
N SER A 96 -12.90 21.10 -18.61
CA SER A 96 -13.12 22.49 -18.20
C SER A 96 -14.04 22.62 -16.98
N VAL A 97 -14.68 21.52 -16.56
CA VAL A 97 -15.51 21.45 -15.37
C VAL A 97 -14.65 20.92 -14.23
N SER A 98 -14.06 21.83 -13.47
CA SER A 98 -13.34 21.49 -12.24
C SER A 98 -14.35 20.95 -11.22
N SER A 99 -14.49 19.64 -11.11
CA SER A 99 -14.85 19.06 -9.82
C SER A 99 -13.72 19.40 -8.85
N SER A 100 -14.03 19.88 -7.65
CA SER A 100 -13.03 20.28 -6.64
C SER A 100 -12.02 19.18 -6.32
N ASP A 101 -12.37 17.93 -6.62
CA ASP A 101 -11.71 16.75 -6.08
C ASP A 101 -10.67 16.16 -7.05
N ILE A 102 -10.65 16.59 -8.32
CA ILE A 102 -9.69 16.11 -9.33
C ILE A 102 -8.93 17.30 -9.90
N PRO A 103 -7.58 17.33 -9.80
CA PRO A 103 -6.77 18.43 -10.30
C PRO A 103 -6.80 18.51 -11.83
N LYS A 104 -6.48 19.68 -12.37
CA LYS A 104 -6.33 19.89 -13.81
C LYS A 104 -4.96 19.37 -14.28
N CYS A 105 -4.93 18.70 -15.42
CA CYS A 105 -3.66 18.26 -16.03
C CYS A 105 -2.86 19.43 -16.67
N PRO A 106 -1.53 19.31 -16.82
CA PRO A 106 -0.70 18.22 -16.30
C PRO A 106 -0.34 18.41 -14.81
N VAL A 107 -0.08 17.30 -14.12
CA VAL A 107 0.36 17.28 -12.72
C VAL A 107 1.84 16.91 -12.64
N THR A 108 2.62 17.72 -11.93
CA THR A 108 4.06 17.48 -11.71
C THR A 108 4.40 17.20 -10.26
N ASP A 109 3.75 17.87 -9.31
CA ASP A 109 3.85 17.58 -7.88
C ASP A 109 2.63 16.74 -7.50
N TYR A 110 2.82 15.43 -7.44
CA TYR A 110 1.73 14.49 -7.21
C TYR A 110 1.67 14.13 -5.73
N ASN A 111 0.48 14.32 -5.13
CA ASN A 111 0.18 13.94 -3.76
C ASN A 111 -1.32 13.61 -3.66
N THR A 112 -1.65 12.38 -3.30
CA THR A 112 -3.04 11.93 -3.21
C THR A 112 -3.27 10.96 -2.06
N THR A 113 -4.54 10.76 -1.74
CA THR A 113 -5.00 9.65 -0.92
C THR A 113 -5.92 8.74 -1.74
N MET A 114 -5.67 7.44 -1.71
CA MET A 114 -6.51 6.44 -2.36
C MET A 114 -7.01 5.45 -1.31
N THR A 115 -8.32 5.25 -1.24
CA THR A 115 -8.94 4.26 -0.34
C THR A 115 -9.48 3.09 -1.15
N ILE A 116 -9.07 1.88 -0.80
CA ILE A 116 -9.51 0.64 -1.42
C ILE A 116 -10.25 -0.23 -0.41
N GLN A 117 -11.22 -1.01 -0.87
CA GLN A 117 -11.86 -2.04 -0.05
C GLN A 117 -11.10 -3.35 -0.27
N VAL A 118 -10.31 -3.77 0.72
CA VAL A 118 -9.49 -4.99 0.65
C VAL A 118 -10.41 -6.21 0.54
N PRO A 119 -10.10 -7.21 -0.31
CA PRO A 119 -10.88 -8.45 -0.38
C PRO A 119 -11.00 -9.13 0.99
N ASP A 120 -12.10 -9.84 1.21
CA ASP A 120 -12.36 -10.58 2.44
C ASP A 120 -11.50 -11.84 2.59
N TYR A 121 -10.91 -12.30 1.49
CA TYR A 121 -9.82 -13.27 1.45
C TYR A 121 -8.49 -12.53 1.23
N LEU A 122 -7.59 -12.61 2.21
CA LEU A 122 -6.23 -12.11 2.09
C LEU A 122 -5.32 -13.06 2.84
N ASP A 123 -4.36 -13.65 2.15
CA ASP A 123 -3.39 -14.54 2.76
C ASP A 123 -2.50 -13.82 3.79
N SER A 124 -1.87 -14.60 4.67
CA SER A 124 -0.92 -14.04 5.65
C SER A 124 0.33 -13.45 5.01
N SER A 125 0.62 -13.78 3.75
CA SER A 125 1.68 -13.19 2.94
C SER A 125 1.14 -12.72 1.60
N TYR A 126 1.44 -11.47 1.24
CA TYR A 126 0.98 -10.83 0.02
C TYR A 126 1.95 -9.74 -0.43
N VAL A 127 1.77 -9.31 -1.67
CA VAL A 127 2.52 -8.21 -2.29
C VAL A 127 1.56 -7.04 -2.48
N LEU A 128 2.00 -5.84 -2.09
CA LEU A 128 1.35 -4.60 -2.46
C LEU A 128 2.15 -3.95 -3.59
N LEU A 129 1.44 -3.51 -4.62
CA LEU A 129 2.00 -2.74 -5.71
C LEU A 129 1.22 -1.45 -5.88
N VAL A 130 1.90 -0.32 -5.76
CA VAL A 130 1.33 1.02 -5.99
C VAL A 130 2.04 1.58 -7.21
N PHE A 131 1.30 1.88 -8.28
CA PHE A 131 1.92 2.24 -9.56
C PHE A 131 1.12 3.26 -10.34
N ILE A 132 1.79 3.99 -11.22
CA ILE A 132 1.18 4.93 -12.17
C ILE A 132 1.38 4.37 -13.57
N TRP A 133 0.28 4.28 -14.33
CA TRP A 133 0.29 3.68 -15.66
C TRP A 133 -0.79 4.30 -16.55
N ASP A 134 -0.51 4.40 -17.85
CA ASP A 134 -1.40 4.93 -18.87
C ASP A 134 -2.17 3.83 -19.64
N GLY A 135 -1.99 2.56 -19.29
CA GLY A 135 -2.62 1.45 -20.00
C GLY A 135 -1.93 1.07 -21.31
N ASN A 136 -0.93 1.84 -21.77
CA ASN A 136 -0.23 1.54 -23.02
C ASN A 136 0.96 0.62 -22.75
N TYR A 137 0.80 -0.64 -23.13
CA TYR A 137 1.90 -1.59 -23.15
C TYR A 137 2.89 -1.21 -24.26
N THR A 138 3.97 -0.51 -23.93
CA THR A 138 5.08 -0.35 -24.88
C THR A 138 6.04 -1.51 -24.71
N SER A 139 6.29 -2.25 -25.79
CA SER A 139 7.24 -3.38 -25.86
C SER A 139 8.71 -3.01 -25.60
N LYS A 140 8.98 -1.80 -25.09
CA LYS A 140 10.31 -1.18 -24.96
C LYS A 140 10.53 -0.40 -23.66
N GLY A 141 9.58 -0.40 -22.71
CA GLY A 141 9.69 0.30 -21.44
C GLY A 141 9.20 -0.53 -20.26
N PRO A 142 9.41 -0.07 -19.01
CA PRO A 142 8.77 -0.67 -17.85
C PRO A 142 7.25 -0.65 -18.04
N GLU A 143 6.57 -1.67 -17.53
CA GLU A 143 5.11 -1.82 -17.66
C GLU A 143 4.33 -0.65 -17.03
N TRP A 144 4.99 0.15 -16.18
CA TRP A 144 4.45 1.32 -15.49
C TRP A 144 5.44 2.51 -15.55
N LEU A 145 4.93 3.74 -15.42
CA LEU A 145 5.76 4.96 -15.37
C LEU A 145 6.53 5.07 -14.05
N ALA A 146 5.86 4.77 -12.94
CA ALA A 146 6.38 4.87 -11.57
C ALA A 146 5.79 3.76 -10.72
N CYS A 147 6.55 3.20 -9.78
CA CYS A 147 5.94 2.33 -8.78
C CYS A 147 6.71 2.15 -7.47
N ALA A 148 5.97 1.68 -6.47
CA ALA A 148 6.44 1.24 -5.17
C ALA A 148 5.85 -0.14 -4.85
N ARG A 149 6.67 -1.02 -4.27
CA ARG A 149 6.26 -2.38 -3.91
C ARG A 149 6.60 -2.72 -2.46
N ALA A 150 5.73 -3.48 -1.81
CA ALA A 150 5.99 -4.00 -0.46
C ALA A 150 5.64 -5.48 -0.37
N PHE A 151 6.42 -6.22 0.42
CA PHE A 151 6.15 -7.61 0.76
C PHE A 151 5.71 -7.68 2.22
N VAL A 152 4.55 -8.26 2.48
CA VAL A 152 4.02 -8.44 3.83
C VAL A 152 4.01 -9.92 4.19
N GLY A 153 4.29 -10.22 5.47
CA GLY A 153 4.22 -11.58 6.00
C GLY A 153 5.39 -12.50 5.64
N GLN A 154 6.50 -11.94 5.13
CA GLN A 154 7.76 -12.67 4.92
C GLN A 154 8.55 -12.88 6.22
#